data_AF-A0A5A8CEM3-F1
#
_entry.id   AF-A0A5A8CEM3-F1
#
_cell.length_a   1.000
_cell.length_b   1.000
_cell.length_c   1.000
_cell.angle_alpha   90.00
_cell.angle_beta   90.00
_cell.angle_gamma   90.00
#
_symmetry.space_group_name_H-M   'P 1'
#
loop_
_entity.id
_entity.type
_entity.pdbx_description
1 polymer ?
#
loop_
_entity_poly.entity_id
_entity_poly.type
_entity_poly.pdbx_seq_one_letter_code
_entity_poly.pdbx_strand_id
1 'polypeptide(L)'
;MLANWGVFTRRHPATVKRRVRKGIPDSLRGIVWPVLAGGDELARRHPSMYRRLLMAAPREDDFAVIRNDLFRTFPRHEQFKEEGGPGQLALMRVLRAYAAYDTEVGYCQGMAFVAALLITYMPEEIAFWTLVAVLRRRGLRGHYLPQFPLYLEHVAVLMGLLAKHEPAIYRLFEAESIGFTMFGMQWLLTLFAHSFPFEFVVRVVDVVCLEGHKALLRVVVAVLRLLRQRLLDTPGHALLKALRTLPAKLNADEVMSKAMAISVTSEEVMKLRSAFRTSTEGRVARRECGRKVAARKAAAAARGRIAAEQAAEAGDEATAAAWRETATAFDRDAGLDDPEAVFWADSATSCLG
;
A
#
# COMPACT_ATOMS: atom_id res chain seq x y z
N MET A 1 12.22 10.57 22.49
CA MET A 1 12.27 10.10 21.08
C MET A 1 11.27 10.87 20.22
N LEU A 2 9.97 10.82 20.49
CA LEU A 2 8.94 11.45 19.66
C LEU A 2 8.93 12.97 19.70
N ALA A 3 9.22 13.59 20.86
CA ALA A 3 9.27 15.04 21.01
C ALA A 3 10.25 15.76 20.06
N ASN A 4 11.28 15.06 19.57
CA ASN A 4 12.28 15.58 18.64
C ASN A 4 12.49 14.61 17.47
N TRP A 5 11.40 14.04 16.93
CA TRP A 5 11.45 12.95 15.97
C TRP A 5 12.41 13.20 14.80
N GLY A 6 12.27 14.34 14.11
CA GLY A 6 13.09 14.66 12.94
C GLY A 6 14.59 14.80 13.23
N VAL A 7 14.98 15.15 14.47
CA VAL A 7 16.39 15.21 14.88
C VAL A 7 16.87 13.82 15.33
N PHE A 8 16.04 13.12 16.10
CA PHE A 8 16.39 11.81 16.67
C PHE A 8 16.53 10.74 15.58
N THR A 9 15.65 10.72 14.57
CA THR A 9 15.74 9.71 13.49
C THR A 9 16.98 9.88 12.64
N ARG A 10 17.38 11.12 12.35
CA ARG A 10 18.62 11.41 11.62
C ARG A 10 19.86 11.04 12.41
N ARG A 11 19.87 11.27 13.72
CA ARG A 11 21.02 10.97 14.59
C ARG A 11 21.10 9.51 15.04
N HIS A 12 19.96 8.80 15.13
CA HIS A 12 19.90 7.43 15.64
C HIS A 12 19.07 6.48 14.75
N PRO A 13 19.32 6.42 13.43
CA PRO A 13 18.52 5.62 12.50
C PRO A 13 18.54 4.11 12.84
N ALA A 14 19.68 3.58 13.29
CA ALA A 14 19.79 2.18 13.71
C ALA A 14 18.94 1.85 14.96
N THR A 15 18.89 2.76 15.94
CA THR A 15 18.07 2.58 17.14
C THR A 15 16.58 2.62 16.82
N VAL A 16 16.16 3.55 15.94
CA VAL A 16 14.78 3.62 15.44
C VAL A 16 14.40 2.29 14.78
N LYS A 17 15.21 1.85 13.82
CA LYS A 17 14.98 0.60 13.09
C LYS A 17 14.86 -0.60 14.02
N ARG A 18 15.78 -0.73 14.99
CA ARG A 18 15.74 -1.82 15.97
C ARG A 18 14.46 -1.79 16.82
N ARG A 19 14.04 -0.61 17.30
CA ARG A 19 12.83 -0.46 18.13
C ARG A 19 11.55 -0.76 17.34
N VAL A 20 11.43 -0.25 16.12
CA VAL A 20 10.29 -0.53 15.24
C VAL A 20 10.18 -2.03 14.94
N ARG A 21 11.31 -2.67 14.59
CA ARG A 21 11.34 -4.12 14.35
C ARG A 21 10.96 -4.93 15.59
N LYS A 22 11.33 -4.48 16.80
CA LYS A 22 10.95 -5.15 18.05
C LYS A 22 9.44 -5.09 18.34
N GLY A 23 8.77 -4.00 17.96
CA GLY A 23 7.38 -3.77 18.34
C GLY A 23 7.14 -2.34 18.78
N ILE A 24 6.21 -1.66 18.11
CA ILE A 24 5.69 -0.39 18.60
C ILE A 24 4.58 -0.73 19.61
N PRO A 25 4.64 -0.21 20.85
CA PRO A 25 3.55 -0.36 21.81
C PRO A 25 2.22 0.14 21.21
N ASP A 26 1.14 -0.59 21.48
CA ASP A 26 -0.17 -0.35 20.86
C ASP A 26 -0.63 1.11 21.00
N SER A 27 -0.56 1.65 22.23
CA SER A 27 -0.92 3.03 22.56
C SER A 27 -0.09 4.11 21.86
N LEU A 28 1.03 3.75 21.24
CA LEU A 28 1.89 4.69 20.53
C LEU A 28 1.71 4.65 19.01
N ARG A 29 1.03 3.64 18.45
CA ARG A 29 0.90 3.47 16.98
C ARG A 29 0.24 4.66 16.30
N GLY A 30 -0.82 5.21 16.90
CA GLY A 30 -1.53 6.40 16.41
C GLY A 30 -0.65 7.65 16.26
N ILE A 31 0.42 7.74 17.05
CA ILE A 31 1.38 8.85 17.01
C ILE A 31 2.58 8.50 16.12
N VAL A 32 3.06 7.26 16.21
CA VAL A 32 4.33 6.83 15.61
C VAL A 32 4.18 6.49 14.13
N TRP A 33 3.08 5.86 13.69
CA TRP A 33 2.92 5.48 12.28
C TRP A 33 2.85 6.68 11.32
N PRO A 34 2.07 7.75 11.58
CA PRO A 34 2.05 8.92 10.71
C PRO A 34 3.43 9.54 10.58
N VAL A 35 4.15 9.59 11.69
CA VAL A 35 5.48 10.17 11.82
C VAL A 35 6.57 9.31 11.15
N LEU A 36 6.43 7.97 11.22
CA LEU A 36 7.30 7.04 10.50
C LEU A 36 7.06 7.12 9.01
N ALA A 37 5.80 7.07 8.57
CA ALA A 37 5.42 7.05 7.16
C ALA A 37 5.65 8.41 6.48
N GLY A 38 5.50 9.51 7.22
CA GLY A 38 5.54 10.90 6.73
C GLY A 38 4.15 11.52 6.50
N GLY A 39 3.10 10.91 7.04
CA GLY A 39 1.72 11.42 6.96
C GLY A 39 1.50 12.69 7.80
N ASP A 40 2.18 12.81 8.95
CA ASP A 40 2.10 14.02 9.79
C ASP A 40 2.67 15.26 9.08
N GLU A 41 3.74 15.07 8.31
CA GLU A 41 4.38 16.11 7.52
C GLU A 41 3.51 16.52 6.34
N LEU A 42 2.91 15.55 5.63
CA LEU A 42 1.96 15.84 4.56
C LEU A 42 0.74 16.61 5.08
N ALA A 43 0.16 16.19 6.20
CA ALA A 43 -0.96 16.89 6.81
C ALA A 43 -0.62 18.37 7.12
N ARG A 44 0.57 18.65 7.65
CA ARG A 44 1.03 20.01 7.95
C ARG A 44 1.31 20.84 6.69
N ARG A 45 1.78 20.23 5.60
CA ARG A 45 2.06 20.92 4.33
C ARG A 45 0.81 21.28 3.55
N HIS A 46 -0.26 20.52 3.71
CA HIS A 46 -1.49 20.69 2.94
C HIS A 46 -2.70 20.95 3.85
N PRO A 47 -2.70 22.03 4.64
CA PRO A 47 -3.81 22.36 5.50
C PRO A 47 -5.10 22.48 4.68
N SER A 48 -6.20 21.93 5.20
CA SER A 48 -7.53 21.96 4.58
C SER A 48 -7.67 21.20 3.25
N MET A 49 -6.60 20.56 2.75
CA MET A 49 -6.68 19.81 1.49
C MET A 49 -7.60 18.60 1.61
N TYR A 50 -7.57 17.86 2.73
CA TYR A 50 -8.50 16.76 2.96
C TYR A 50 -9.96 17.22 2.86
N ARG A 51 -10.29 18.33 3.53
CA ARG A 51 -11.62 18.94 3.47
C ARG A 51 -12.02 19.34 2.04
N ARG A 52 -11.09 19.90 1.25
CA ARG A 52 -11.33 20.22 -0.17
C ARG A 52 -11.58 18.96 -1.01
N LEU A 53 -10.83 17.89 -0.79
CA LEU A 53 -11.02 16.62 -1.48
C LEU A 53 -12.37 15.97 -1.18
N LEU A 54 -12.91 16.17 0.03
CA LEU A 54 -14.26 15.71 0.37
C LEU A 54 -15.36 16.45 -0.39
N MET A 55 -15.10 17.69 -0.78
CA MET A 55 -16.02 18.44 -1.64
C MET A 55 -15.92 18.03 -3.10
N ALA A 56 -14.84 17.34 -3.51
CA ALA A 56 -14.62 16.94 -4.91
C ALA A 56 -15.78 16.10 -5.46
N ALA A 57 -16.08 16.29 -6.74
CA ALA A 57 -17.11 15.53 -7.44
C ALA A 57 -16.84 14.01 -7.30
N PRO A 58 -17.84 13.22 -6.86
CA PRO A 58 -17.66 11.78 -6.69
C PRO A 58 -17.36 11.10 -8.02
N ARG A 59 -16.49 10.08 -7.97
CA ARG A 59 -16.31 9.14 -9.06
C ARG A 59 -17.30 8.00 -8.84
N GLU A 60 -18.39 7.97 -9.62
CA GLU A 60 -19.46 6.96 -9.46
C GLU A 60 -18.91 5.52 -9.52
N ASP A 61 -17.98 5.25 -10.44
CA ASP A 61 -17.30 3.96 -10.56
C ASP A 61 -16.61 3.53 -9.26
N ASP A 62 -15.92 4.46 -8.58
CA ASP A 62 -15.22 4.15 -7.33
C ASP A 62 -16.22 3.97 -6.17
N PHE A 63 -17.32 4.73 -6.16
CA PHE A 63 -18.28 4.71 -5.06
C PHE A 63 -18.93 3.34 -4.87
N ALA A 64 -19.36 2.69 -5.96
CA ALA A 64 -19.97 1.36 -5.90
C ALA A 64 -19.00 0.31 -5.35
N VAL A 65 -17.72 0.37 -5.78
CA VAL A 65 -16.68 -0.56 -5.34
C VAL A 65 -16.28 -0.29 -3.88
N ILE A 66 -16.14 0.99 -3.48
CA ILE A 66 -15.88 1.38 -2.09
C ILE A 66 -16.97 0.83 -1.18
N ARG A 67 -18.25 1.06 -1.50
CA ARG A 67 -19.38 0.59 -0.70
C ARG A 67 -19.34 -0.92 -0.47
N ASN A 68 -19.04 -1.70 -1.51
CA ASN A 68 -18.89 -3.15 -1.37
C ASN A 68 -17.73 -3.54 -0.44
N ASP A 69 -16.64 -2.79 -0.46
CA ASP A 69 -15.50 -3.03 0.44
C ASP A 69 -15.79 -2.65 1.89
N LEU A 70 -16.60 -1.62 2.15
CA LEU A 70 -16.99 -1.23 3.52
C LEU A 70 -17.62 -2.40 4.27
N PHE A 71 -18.56 -3.11 3.64
CA PHE A 71 -19.28 -4.24 4.26
C PHE A 71 -18.39 -5.42 4.66
N ARG A 72 -17.26 -5.62 3.97
CA ARG A 72 -16.34 -6.73 4.23
C ARG A 72 -15.08 -6.32 4.98
N THR A 73 -14.89 -5.03 5.27
CA THR A 73 -13.69 -4.53 5.94
C THR A 73 -13.91 -4.53 7.45
N PHE A 74 -13.23 -5.46 8.14
CA PHE A 74 -13.34 -5.67 9.59
C PHE A 74 -14.80 -5.72 10.11
N PRO A 75 -15.68 -6.57 9.55
CA PRO A 75 -17.12 -6.54 9.83
C PRO A 75 -17.49 -6.90 11.28
N ARG A 76 -16.55 -7.49 12.04
CA ARG A 76 -16.72 -7.84 13.46
C ARG A 76 -16.08 -6.84 14.41
N HIS A 77 -15.39 -5.82 13.90
CA HIS A 77 -14.72 -4.82 14.71
C HIS A 77 -15.71 -3.77 15.18
N GLU A 78 -15.66 -3.39 16.46
CA GLU A 78 -16.64 -2.49 17.11
C GLU A 78 -16.87 -1.19 16.34
N GLN A 79 -15.80 -0.63 15.78
CA GLN A 79 -15.82 0.62 15.02
C GLN A 79 -16.50 0.51 13.65
N PHE A 80 -16.54 -0.68 13.03
CA PHE A 80 -16.97 -0.87 11.63
C PHE A 80 -18.16 -1.83 11.46
N LYS A 81 -18.61 -2.47 12.55
CA LYS A 81 -19.69 -3.47 12.53
C LYS A 81 -21.07 -2.90 12.16
N GLU A 82 -21.30 -1.63 12.43
CA GLU A 82 -22.58 -0.96 12.14
C GLU A 82 -22.58 -0.41 10.71
N GLU A 83 -23.53 -0.88 9.90
CA GLU A 83 -23.78 -0.35 8.55
C GLU A 83 -24.16 1.13 8.63
N GLY A 84 -23.43 1.98 7.90
CA GLY A 84 -23.64 3.42 7.96
C GLY A 84 -23.24 4.07 9.29
N GLY A 85 -22.63 3.32 10.21
CA GLY A 85 -22.11 3.84 11.47
C GLY A 85 -20.90 4.79 11.27
N PRO A 86 -20.48 5.50 12.33
CA PRO A 86 -19.45 6.54 12.23
C PRO A 86 -18.13 6.06 11.61
N GLY A 87 -17.69 4.83 11.92
CA GLY A 87 -16.45 4.27 11.36
C GLY A 87 -16.55 3.94 9.87
N GLN A 88 -17.68 3.39 9.41
CA GLN A 88 -17.88 3.17 7.97
C GLN A 88 -17.99 4.49 7.20
N LEU A 89 -18.62 5.51 7.77
CA LEU A 89 -18.70 6.85 7.16
C LEU A 89 -17.32 7.52 7.09
N ALA A 90 -16.50 7.40 8.14
CA ALA A 90 -15.11 7.88 8.12
C ALA A 90 -14.28 7.15 7.06
N LEU A 91 -14.42 5.83 6.97
CA LEU A 91 -13.75 5.01 5.97
C LEU A 91 -14.17 5.40 4.54
N MET A 92 -15.46 5.60 4.30
CA MET A 92 -15.99 6.09 3.03
C MET A 92 -15.35 7.43 2.65
N ARG A 93 -15.28 8.39 3.58
CA ARG A 93 -14.69 9.72 3.34
C ARG A 93 -13.21 9.64 3.02
N VAL A 94 -12.43 8.88 3.78
CA VAL A 94 -10.98 8.68 3.51
C VAL A 94 -10.74 8.08 2.14
N LEU A 95 -11.49 7.03 1.77
CA LEU A 95 -11.32 6.35 0.48
C LEU A 95 -11.75 7.22 -0.70
N ARG A 96 -12.86 7.97 -0.58
CA ARG A 96 -13.29 8.94 -1.58
C ARG A 96 -12.27 10.06 -1.76
N ALA A 97 -11.77 10.61 -0.65
CA ALA A 97 -10.73 11.64 -0.70
C ALA A 97 -9.45 11.10 -1.36
N TYR A 98 -9.04 9.85 -1.07
CA TYR A 98 -7.89 9.24 -1.73
C TYR A 98 -8.10 9.07 -3.23
N ALA A 99 -9.27 8.58 -3.66
CA ALA A 99 -9.58 8.39 -5.08
C ALA A 99 -9.66 9.71 -5.87
N ALA A 100 -10.03 10.81 -5.20
CA ALA A 100 -9.98 12.16 -5.73
C ALA A 100 -8.55 12.73 -5.72
N TYR A 101 -7.75 12.38 -4.71
CA TYR A 101 -6.36 12.78 -4.60
C TYR A 101 -5.51 12.15 -5.69
N ASP A 102 -5.35 10.82 -5.69
CA ASP A 102 -4.55 10.10 -6.67
C ASP A 102 -5.44 9.56 -7.79
N THR A 103 -5.69 10.38 -8.81
CA THR A 103 -6.66 10.03 -9.86
C THR A 103 -6.23 8.88 -10.75
N GLU A 104 -4.92 8.61 -10.84
CA GLU A 104 -4.35 7.50 -11.60
C GLU A 104 -4.63 6.15 -10.92
N VAL A 105 -4.51 6.11 -9.58
CA VAL A 105 -4.89 4.95 -8.76
C VAL A 105 -6.42 4.88 -8.62
N GLY A 106 -7.07 5.99 -8.30
CA GLY A 106 -8.48 6.03 -7.91
C GLY A 106 -8.73 5.21 -6.65
N TYR A 107 -9.83 4.46 -6.61
CA TYR A 107 -10.00 3.40 -5.64
C TYR A 107 -9.50 2.06 -6.20
N CYS A 108 -8.82 1.29 -5.36
CA CYS A 108 -8.39 -0.07 -5.68
C CYS A 108 -8.86 -1.01 -4.56
N GLN A 109 -9.51 -2.11 -4.97
CA GLN A 109 -10.06 -3.10 -4.05
C GLN A 109 -9.00 -3.63 -3.07
N GLY A 110 -9.33 -3.65 -1.78
CA GLY A 110 -8.40 -4.02 -0.71
C GLY A 110 -7.79 -2.81 0.01
N MET A 111 -7.78 -1.62 -0.60
CA MET A 111 -7.32 -0.38 0.04
C MET A 111 -8.13 -0.03 1.29
N ALA A 112 -9.42 -0.37 1.33
CA ALA A 112 -10.28 -0.18 2.50
C ALA A 112 -9.71 -0.81 3.77
N PHE A 113 -9.07 -1.98 3.69
CA PHE A 113 -8.49 -2.63 4.87
C PHE A 113 -7.33 -1.82 5.47
N VAL A 114 -6.49 -1.24 4.61
CA VAL A 114 -5.37 -0.39 5.05
C VAL A 114 -5.91 0.90 5.65
N ALA A 115 -6.88 1.55 5.01
CA ALA A 115 -7.50 2.77 5.50
C ALA A 115 -8.23 2.55 6.84
N ALA A 116 -9.01 1.48 6.96
CA ALA A 116 -9.74 1.13 8.18
C ALA A 116 -8.78 0.89 9.35
N LEU A 117 -7.69 0.16 9.10
CA LEU A 117 -6.65 -0.08 10.10
C LEU A 117 -6.05 1.23 10.60
N LEU A 118 -5.75 2.18 9.71
CA LEU A 118 -5.22 3.48 10.12
C LEU A 118 -6.25 4.26 10.95
N ILE A 119 -7.51 4.30 10.52
CA ILE A 119 -8.63 4.97 11.21
C ILE A 119 -8.85 4.42 12.64
N THR A 120 -8.51 3.16 12.90
CA THR A 120 -8.57 2.59 14.26
C THR A 120 -7.55 3.20 15.22
N TYR A 121 -6.44 3.76 14.72
CA TYR A 121 -5.36 4.29 15.56
C TYR A 121 -5.24 5.81 15.56
N MET A 122 -5.78 6.51 14.57
CA MET A 122 -5.56 7.95 14.41
C MET A 122 -6.80 8.66 13.85
N PRO A 123 -6.91 9.99 14.04
CA PRO A 123 -8.00 10.78 13.47
C PRO A 123 -8.08 10.64 11.95
N GLU A 124 -9.28 10.77 11.42
CA GLU A 124 -9.64 10.55 10.01
C GLU A 124 -8.69 11.23 9.00
N GLU A 125 -8.44 12.53 9.15
CA GLU A 125 -7.56 13.28 8.23
C GLU A 125 -6.10 12.79 8.32
N ILE A 126 -5.63 12.44 9.52
CA ILE A 126 -4.28 11.87 9.70
C ILE A 126 -4.20 10.47 9.09
N ALA A 127 -5.27 9.67 9.17
CA ALA A 127 -5.34 8.37 8.51
C ALA A 127 -5.27 8.50 6.99
N PHE A 128 -5.97 9.49 6.40
CA PHE A 128 -5.85 9.83 4.99
C PHE A 128 -4.41 10.15 4.58
N TRP A 129 -3.74 11.07 5.29
CA TRP A 129 -2.37 11.45 4.95
C TRP A 129 -1.35 10.33 5.20
N THR A 130 -1.59 9.49 6.21
CA THR A 130 -0.77 8.32 6.48
C THR A 130 -0.94 7.27 5.38
N LEU A 131 -2.15 7.08 4.84
CA LEU A 131 -2.39 6.23 3.67
C LEU A 131 -1.63 6.75 2.44
N VAL A 132 -1.71 8.06 2.16
CA VAL A 132 -0.94 8.70 1.08
C VAL A 132 0.56 8.46 1.26
N ALA A 133 1.08 8.64 2.47
CA ALA A 133 2.49 8.43 2.78
C ALA A 133 2.93 6.97 2.63
N VAL A 134 2.11 6.01 3.09
CA VAL A 134 2.38 4.57 2.93
C VAL A 134 2.42 4.20 1.44
N LEU A 135 1.51 4.72 0.62
CA LEU A 135 1.49 4.40 -0.80
C LEU A 135 2.64 5.08 -1.55
N ARG A 136 2.81 6.40 -1.40
CA ARG A 136 3.82 7.16 -2.13
C ARG A 136 5.23 6.99 -1.53
N ARG A 137 5.42 7.49 -0.30
CA ARG A 137 6.74 7.57 0.34
C ARG A 137 7.32 6.22 0.76
N ARG A 138 6.47 5.20 0.99
CA ARG A 138 6.91 3.84 1.32
C ARG A 138 6.91 2.89 0.12
N GLY A 139 6.67 3.42 -1.09
CA GLY A 139 6.86 2.72 -2.35
C GLY A 139 5.87 1.59 -2.58
N LEU A 140 4.61 1.75 -2.16
CA LEU A 140 3.54 0.75 -2.32
C LEU A 140 2.49 1.15 -3.36
N ARG A 141 2.50 2.39 -3.85
CA ARG A 141 1.51 2.94 -4.80
C ARG A 141 1.30 2.04 -6.02
N GLY A 142 2.37 1.49 -6.57
CA GLY A 142 2.29 0.62 -7.75
C GLY A 142 1.56 -0.71 -7.53
N HIS A 143 1.24 -1.09 -6.29
CA HIS A 143 0.34 -2.21 -5.98
C HIS A 143 -1.13 -1.88 -6.28
N TYR A 144 -1.47 -0.60 -6.41
CA TYR A 144 -2.85 -0.13 -6.57
C TYR A 144 -3.09 0.54 -7.92
N LEU A 145 -2.02 0.80 -8.69
CA LEU A 145 -2.12 1.26 -10.07
C LEU A 145 -2.80 0.20 -10.97
N PRO A 146 -3.46 0.62 -12.07
CA PRO A 146 -3.99 -0.31 -13.06
C PRO A 146 -2.98 -1.37 -13.50
N GLN A 147 -3.43 -2.63 -13.63
CA GLN A 147 -2.58 -3.79 -13.93
C GLN A 147 -1.52 -4.13 -12.88
N PHE A 148 -1.54 -3.48 -11.71
CA PHE A 148 -0.73 -3.82 -10.54
C PHE A 148 0.77 -3.99 -10.85
N PRO A 149 1.42 -3.01 -11.52
CA PRO A 149 2.79 -3.16 -12.02
C PRO A 149 3.80 -3.54 -10.94
N LEU A 150 3.72 -2.93 -9.76
CA LEU A 150 4.62 -3.26 -8.65
C LEU A 150 4.32 -4.63 -8.05
N TYR A 151 3.06 -5.09 -8.14
CA TYR A 151 2.66 -6.38 -7.59
C TYR A 151 3.29 -7.50 -8.42
N LEU A 152 3.20 -7.39 -9.75
CA LEU A 152 3.83 -8.34 -10.67
C LEU A 152 5.35 -8.34 -10.54
N GLU A 153 5.95 -7.16 -10.35
CA GLU A 153 7.37 -7.07 -10.03
C GLU A 153 7.73 -7.75 -8.71
N HIS A 154 6.92 -7.55 -7.67
CA HIS A 154 7.14 -8.22 -6.39
C HIS A 154 6.89 -9.71 -6.46
N VAL A 155 5.98 -10.20 -7.30
CA VAL A 155 5.84 -11.64 -7.59
C VAL A 155 7.17 -12.19 -8.10
N ALA A 156 7.78 -11.56 -9.10
CA ALA A 156 9.07 -11.99 -9.63
C ALA A 156 10.19 -11.92 -8.58
N VAL A 157 10.24 -10.83 -7.80
CA VAL A 157 11.21 -10.70 -6.70
C VAL A 157 11.02 -11.78 -5.65
N LEU A 158 9.76 -12.06 -5.25
CA LEU A 158 9.44 -13.09 -4.27
C LEU A 158 9.86 -14.48 -4.75
N MET A 159 9.65 -14.80 -6.02
CA MET A 159 10.12 -16.08 -6.58
C MET A 159 11.65 -16.19 -6.50
N GLY A 160 12.39 -15.12 -6.83
CA GLY A 160 13.85 -15.09 -6.67
C GLY A 160 14.29 -15.22 -5.21
N LEU A 161 13.60 -14.54 -4.28
CA LEU A 161 13.89 -14.64 -2.85
C LEU A 161 13.55 -16.03 -2.29
N LEU A 162 12.49 -16.68 -2.76
CA LEU A 162 12.16 -18.05 -2.39
C LEU A 162 13.20 -19.03 -2.92
N ALA A 163 13.65 -18.90 -4.17
CA ALA A 163 14.72 -19.73 -4.71
C ALA A 163 16.00 -19.67 -3.85
N LYS A 164 16.33 -18.48 -3.33
CA LYS A 164 17.51 -18.25 -2.48
C LYS A 164 17.32 -18.69 -1.03
N HIS A 165 16.20 -18.32 -0.41
CA HIS A 165 16.01 -18.46 1.04
C HIS A 165 15.15 -19.64 1.44
N GLU A 166 14.27 -20.13 0.56
CA GLU A 166 13.35 -21.26 0.79
C GLU A 166 13.27 -22.18 -0.46
N PRO A 167 14.40 -22.78 -0.88
CA PRO A 167 14.48 -23.53 -2.14
C PRO A 167 13.51 -24.73 -2.21
N ALA A 168 13.16 -25.32 -1.05
CA ALA A 168 12.16 -26.39 -0.99
C ALA A 168 10.75 -25.90 -1.40
N ILE A 169 10.36 -24.72 -0.92
CA ILE A 169 9.07 -24.11 -1.29
C ILE A 169 9.08 -23.67 -2.75
N TYR A 170 10.19 -23.07 -3.20
CA TYR A 170 10.35 -22.69 -4.60
C TYR A 170 10.17 -23.90 -5.53
N ARG A 171 10.86 -25.02 -5.28
CA ARG A 171 10.73 -26.24 -6.10
C ARG A 171 9.33 -26.83 -6.04
N LEU A 172 8.69 -26.81 -4.87
CA LEU A 172 7.30 -27.25 -4.74
C LEU A 172 6.37 -26.42 -5.63
N PHE A 173 6.51 -25.09 -5.62
CA PHE A 173 5.69 -24.21 -6.44
C PHE A 173 5.93 -24.43 -7.94
N GLU A 174 7.18 -24.61 -8.35
CA GLU A 174 7.52 -24.93 -9.75
C GLU A 174 6.94 -26.28 -10.18
N ALA A 175 7.09 -27.32 -9.36
CA ALA A 175 6.60 -28.67 -9.67
C ALA A 175 5.07 -28.72 -9.78
N GLU A 176 4.37 -27.97 -8.93
CA GLU A 176 2.91 -27.94 -8.86
C GLU A 176 2.29 -26.79 -9.69
N SER A 177 3.12 -26.04 -10.45
CA SER A 177 2.70 -24.88 -11.24
C SER A 177 1.91 -23.83 -10.44
N ILE A 178 2.29 -23.61 -9.18
CA ILE A 178 1.65 -22.65 -8.27
C ILE A 178 2.31 -21.28 -8.41
N GLY A 179 1.65 -20.37 -9.13
CA GLY A 179 2.04 -18.97 -9.19
C GLY A 179 1.65 -18.21 -7.93
N PHE A 180 2.54 -17.33 -7.43
CA PHE A 180 2.21 -16.43 -6.31
C PHE A 180 0.96 -15.58 -6.59
N THR A 181 0.69 -15.28 -7.87
CA THR A 181 -0.50 -14.56 -8.34
C THR A 181 -1.82 -15.23 -7.96
N MET A 182 -1.82 -16.55 -7.74
CA MET A 182 -3.02 -17.33 -7.42
C MET A 182 -3.53 -17.15 -5.99
N PHE A 183 -2.72 -16.62 -5.07
CA PHE A 183 -3.09 -16.47 -3.66
C PHE A 183 -2.56 -15.20 -2.98
N GLY A 184 -1.43 -14.65 -3.44
CA GLY A 184 -0.69 -13.61 -2.73
C GLY A 184 -1.17 -12.17 -2.95
N MET A 185 -2.14 -11.94 -3.84
CA MET A 185 -2.62 -10.59 -4.14
C MET A 185 -3.20 -9.91 -2.91
N GLN A 186 -4.10 -10.58 -2.18
CA GLN A 186 -4.71 -10.03 -0.97
C GLN A 186 -3.67 -9.76 0.12
N TRP A 187 -2.61 -10.57 0.22
CA TRP A 187 -1.57 -10.39 1.23
C TRP A 187 -0.83 -9.06 1.03
N LEU A 188 -0.49 -8.73 -0.21
CA LEU A 188 0.24 -7.50 -0.51
C LEU A 188 -0.68 -6.27 -0.53
N LEU A 189 -1.82 -6.34 -1.21
CA LEU A 189 -2.74 -5.20 -1.37
C LEU A 189 -3.49 -4.81 -0.09
N THR A 190 -3.54 -5.67 0.91
CA THR A 190 -4.19 -5.34 2.20
C THR A 190 -3.19 -5.23 3.34
N LEU A 191 -1.88 -5.32 3.07
CA LEU A 191 -0.85 -5.47 4.11
C LEU A 191 -1.20 -6.59 5.10
N PHE A 192 -1.70 -7.71 4.56
CA PHE A 192 -2.21 -8.89 5.26
C PHE A 192 -3.51 -8.71 6.07
N ALA A 193 -4.07 -7.50 6.14
CA ALA A 193 -5.23 -7.16 6.96
C ALA A 193 -6.51 -7.97 6.66
N HIS A 194 -6.65 -8.48 5.44
CA HIS A 194 -7.82 -9.30 5.09
C HIS A 194 -7.76 -10.72 5.66
N SER A 195 -6.59 -11.36 5.63
CA SER A 195 -6.47 -12.82 5.83
C SER A 195 -5.72 -13.22 7.10
N PHE A 196 -5.19 -12.26 7.86
CA PHE A 196 -4.37 -12.52 9.05
C PHE A 196 -4.96 -11.86 10.30
N PRO A 197 -4.66 -12.38 11.50
CA PRO A 197 -5.11 -11.78 12.76
C PRO A 197 -4.62 -10.33 12.92
N PHE A 198 -5.43 -9.48 13.56
CA PHE A 198 -5.13 -8.06 13.74
C PHE A 198 -3.76 -7.80 14.40
N GLU A 199 -3.41 -8.58 15.42
CA GLU A 199 -2.10 -8.52 16.10
C GLU A 199 -0.91 -8.75 15.15
N PHE A 200 -1.08 -9.59 14.14
CA PHE A 200 -0.06 -9.77 13.11
C PHE A 200 0.03 -8.55 12.20
N VAL A 201 -1.12 -8.06 11.76
CA VAL A 201 -1.25 -6.97 10.79
C VAL A 201 -0.62 -5.69 11.32
N VAL A 202 -0.86 -5.34 12.59
CA VAL A 202 -0.28 -4.13 13.21
C VAL A 202 1.25 -4.22 13.27
N ARG A 203 1.82 -5.42 13.45
CA ARG A 203 3.27 -5.64 13.43
C ARG A 203 3.85 -5.51 12.02
N VAL A 204 3.11 -5.89 10.98
CA VAL A 204 3.48 -5.63 9.58
C VAL A 204 3.51 -4.13 9.33
N VAL A 205 2.48 -3.40 9.76
CA VAL A 205 2.40 -1.95 9.53
C VAL A 205 3.51 -1.19 10.26
N ASP A 206 3.89 -1.60 11.48
CA ASP A 206 5.06 -1.04 12.18
C ASP A 206 6.29 -0.96 11.27
N VAL A 207 6.64 -2.09 10.63
CA VAL A 207 7.84 -2.17 9.78
C VAL A 207 7.63 -1.57 8.38
N VAL A 208 6.42 -1.62 7.83
CA VAL A 208 6.10 -0.99 6.53
C VAL A 208 6.16 0.53 6.61
N CYS A 209 5.66 1.14 7.69
CA CYS A 209 5.73 2.59 7.89
C CYS A 209 7.19 3.10 7.93
N LEU A 210 8.16 2.26 8.32
CA LEU A 210 9.57 2.62 8.30
C LEU A 210 10.28 2.21 7.00
N GLU A 211 10.23 0.92 6.65
CA GLU A 211 11.09 0.30 5.64
C GLU A 211 10.37 0.04 4.30
N GLY A 212 9.07 0.31 4.24
CA GLY A 212 8.25 0.19 3.05
C GLY A 212 8.20 -1.20 2.46
N HIS A 213 8.10 -1.26 1.13
CA HIS A 213 7.80 -2.50 0.42
C HIS A 213 8.82 -3.64 0.64
N LYS A 214 10.09 -3.34 0.94
CA LYS A 214 11.09 -4.38 1.27
C LYS A 214 10.76 -5.14 2.54
N ALA A 215 10.16 -4.49 3.55
CA ALA A 215 9.69 -5.21 4.74
C ALA A 215 8.56 -6.18 4.39
N LEU A 216 7.64 -5.76 3.53
CA LEU A 216 6.53 -6.59 3.07
C LEU A 216 7.03 -7.87 2.37
N LEU A 217 8.04 -7.76 1.50
CA LEU A 217 8.68 -8.91 0.84
C LEU A 217 9.27 -9.90 1.86
N ARG A 218 9.98 -9.41 2.88
CA ARG A 218 10.55 -10.26 3.95
C ARG A 218 9.47 -10.98 4.74
N VAL A 219 8.36 -10.30 5.05
CA VAL A 219 7.23 -10.91 5.77
C VAL A 219 6.63 -12.05 4.96
N VAL A 220 6.42 -11.90 3.66
CA VAL A 220 5.92 -12.99 2.80
C VAL A 220 6.82 -14.21 2.87
N VAL A 221 8.13 -14.04 2.67
CA VAL A 221 9.10 -15.16 2.70
C VAL A 221 9.11 -15.82 4.09
N ALA A 222 9.01 -15.04 5.17
CA ALA A 222 8.96 -15.57 6.53
C ALA A 222 7.67 -16.35 6.84
N VAL A 223 6.51 -15.87 6.36
CA VAL A 223 5.24 -16.61 6.45
C VAL A 223 5.36 -17.95 5.73
N LEU A 224 5.85 -17.95 4.48
CA LEU A 224 6.02 -19.18 3.72
C LEU A 224 7.03 -20.13 4.39
N ARG A 225 8.15 -19.62 4.91
CA ARG A 225 9.12 -20.38 5.72
C ARG A 225 8.48 -21.08 6.92
N LEU A 226 7.57 -20.41 7.62
CA LEU A 226 6.86 -21.01 8.75
C LEU A 226 5.84 -22.07 8.32
N LEU A 227 5.27 -21.92 7.14
CA LEU A 227 4.35 -22.88 6.56
C LEU A 227 5.05 -24.04 5.85
N ARG A 228 6.38 -24.00 5.70
CA ARG A 228 7.15 -24.93 4.87
C ARG A 228 6.77 -26.39 5.09
N GLN A 229 6.83 -26.86 6.34
CA GLN A 229 6.55 -28.27 6.63
C GLN A 229 5.13 -28.65 6.23
N ARG A 230 4.14 -27.84 6.64
CA ARG A 230 2.75 -28.04 6.26
C ARG A 230 2.56 -28.06 4.74
N LEU A 231 3.23 -27.17 4.00
CA LEU A 231 3.13 -27.12 2.54
C LEU A 231 3.76 -28.36 1.90
N LEU A 232 4.92 -28.80 2.36
CA LEU A 232 5.57 -30.02 1.84
C LEU A 232 4.77 -31.29 2.13
N ASP A 233 4.04 -31.33 3.25
CA ASP A 233 3.18 -32.45 3.62
C ASP A 233 1.79 -32.38 2.96
N THR A 234 1.46 -31.28 2.28
CA THR A 234 0.16 -31.09 1.64
C THR A 234 0.18 -31.65 0.21
N PRO A 235 -0.77 -32.52 -0.18
CA PRO A 235 -0.89 -32.99 -1.56
C PRO A 235 -1.06 -31.83 -2.55
N GLY A 236 -0.49 -31.95 -3.75
CA GLY A 236 -0.49 -30.91 -4.79
C GLY A 236 -1.85 -30.23 -5.01
N HIS A 237 -2.90 -31.03 -5.23
CA HIS A 237 -4.27 -30.55 -5.44
C HIS A 237 -4.87 -29.74 -4.27
N ALA A 238 -4.32 -29.87 -3.07
CA ALA A 238 -4.77 -29.17 -1.85
C ALA A 238 -3.90 -27.94 -1.49
N LEU A 239 -2.77 -27.72 -2.17
CA LEU A 239 -1.82 -26.65 -1.83
C LEU A 239 -2.42 -25.25 -1.92
N LEU A 240 -3.12 -24.94 -3.02
CA LEU A 240 -3.77 -23.63 -3.18
C LEU A 240 -4.80 -23.36 -2.07
N LYS A 241 -5.54 -24.40 -1.65
CA LYS A 241 -6.46 -24.30 -0.52
C LYS A 241 -5.68 -24.04 0.76
N ALA A 242 -4.59 -24.76 1.03
CA ALA A 242 -3.76 -24.57 2.21
C ALA A 242 -3.14 -23.16 2.28
N LEU A 243 -2.72 -22.60 1.14
CA LEU A 243 -2.18 -21.23 1.06
C LEU A 243 -3.26 -20.16 1.32
N ARG A 244 -4.49 -20.39 0.85
CA ARG A 244 -5.63 -19.49 1.12
C ARG A 244 -6.20 -19.65 2.54
N THR A 245 -5.99 -20.80 3.18
CA THR A 245 -6.47 -21.14 4.52
C THR A 245 -5.31 -21.30 5.50
N LEU A 246 -4.76 -20.15 5.88
CA LEU A 246 -3.65 -20.07 6.82
C LEU A 246 -4.03 -20.67 8.18
N PRO A 247 -3.06 -21.26 8.92
CA PRO A 247 -3.35 -21.78 10.25
C PRO A 247 -3.82 -20.66 11.16
N ALA A 248 -4.80 -20.95 12.02
CA ALA A 248 -5.44 -19.95 12.88
C ALA A 248 -4.47 -19.24 13.86
N LYS A 249 -3.28 -19.80 14.09
CA LYS A 249 -2.27 -19.26 14.99
C LYS A 249 -0.91 -19.20 14.28
N LEU A 250 -0.64 -18.10 13.58
CA LEU A 250 0.72 -17.66 13.25
C LEU A 250 1.17 -16.68 14.33
N ASN A 251 2.26 -16.99 15.05
CA ASN A 251 2.79 -16.09 16.05
C ASN A 251 3.45 -14.88 15.35
N ALA A 252 2.94 -13.68 15.62
CA ALA A 252 3.40 -12.47 14.95
C ALA A 252 4.87 -12.15 15.23
N ASP A 253 5.32 -12.30 16.48
CA ASP A 253 6.70 -12.02 16.85
C ASP A 253 7.68 -13.02 16.24
N GLU A 254 7.27 -14.29 16.12
CA GLU A 254 8.07 -15.29 15.42
C GLU A 254 8.21 -14.97 13.93
N VAL A 255 7.11 -14.60 13.25
CA VAL A 255 7.16 -14.18 11.85
C VAL A 255 8.06 -12.97 11.69
N MET A 256 7.90 -11.95 12.53
CA MET A 256 8.70 -10.72 12.46
C MET A 256 10.17 -10.98 12.72
N SER A 257 10.51 -11.80 13.71
CA SER A 257 11.89 -12.21 13.99
C SER A 257 12.52 -12.90 12.77
N LYS A 258 11.82 -13.89 12.19
CA LYS A 258 12.30 -14.58 10.98
C LYS A 258 12.37 -13.64 9.78
N ALA A 259 11.41 -12.75 9.58
CA ALA A 259 11.40 -11.78 8.49
C ALA A 259 12.59 -10.82 8.58
N MET A 260 12.87 -10.27 9.75
CA MET A 260 13.96 -9.30 9.93
C MET A 260 15.36 -9.91 9.82
N ALA A 261 15.47 -11.24 9.95
CA ALA A 261 16.69 -12.00 9.71
C ALA A 261 16.95 -12.30 8.22
N ILE A 262 15.96 -12.10 7.33
CA ILE A 262 16.13 -12.33 5.89
C ILE A 262 16.86 -11.12 5.27
N SER A 263 18.05 -11.39 4.74
CA SER A 263 18.82 -10.39 3.99
C SER A 263 18.18 -10.17 2.62
N VAL A 264 17.67 -8.96 2.40
CA VAL A 264 17.14 -8.50 1.11
C VAL A 264 17.79 -7.14 0.83
N THR A 265 18.71 -7.10 -0.12
CA THR A 265 19.43 -5.88 -0.51
C THR A 265 18.63 -5.09 -1.55
N SER A 266 18.83 -3.77 -1.63
CA SER A 266 18.21 -2.97 -2.69
C SER A 266 18.66 -3.41 -4.08
N GLU A 267 19.94 -3.78 -4.21
CA GLU A 267 20.54 -4.26 -5.46
C GLU A 267 19.87 -5.56 -5.97
N GLU A 268 19.67 -6.55 -5.09
CA GLU A 268 19.02 -7.81 -5.45
C GLU A 268 17.57 -7.58 -5.91
N VAL A 269 16.83 -6.74 -5.17
CA VAL A 269 15.47 -6.36 -5.56
C VAL A 269 15.47 -5.65 -6.90
N MET A 270 16.38 -4.69 -7.12
CA MET A 270 16.46 -3.94 -8.37
C MET A 270 16.80 -4.85 -9.56
N LYS A 271 17.73 -5.80 -9.38
CA LYS A 271 18.10 -6.79 -10.40
C LYS A 271 16.92 -7.67 -10.80
N LEU A 272 16.17 -8.19 -9.82
CA LEU A 272 15.01 -9.05 -10.11
C LEU A 272 13.88 -8.25 -10.75
N ARG A 273 13.65 -7.00 -10.32
CA ARG A 273 12.67 -6.09 -10.95
C ARG A 273 13.07 -5.75 -12.38
N SER A 274 14.33 -5.41 -12.64
CA SER A 274 14.81 -5.06 -13.98
C SER A 274 14.70 -6.24 -14.94
N ALA A 275 15.03 -7.46 -14.48
CA ALA A 275 14.82 -8.68 -15.25
C ALA A 275 13.33 -8.92 -15.59
N PHE A 276 12.42 -8.74 -14.63
CA PHE A 276 10.98 -8.83 -14.91
C PHE A 276 10.54 -7.75 -15.91
N ARG A 277 10.99 -6.51 -15.74
CA ARG A 277 10.66 -5.38 -16.61
C ARG A 277 11.02 -5.65 -18.07
N THR A 278 12.21 -6.19 -18.34
CA THR A 278 12.66 -6.46 -19.72
C THR A 278 12.01 -7.69 -20.35
N SER A 279 11.43 -8.58 -19.52
CA SER A 279 10.63 -9.71 -20.00
C SER A 279 9.43 -9.26 -20.86
N THR A 280 8.93 -10.16 -21.70
CA THR A 280 7.73 -9.89 -22.53
C THR A 280 6.53 -9.54 -21.65
N GLU A 281 6.30 -10.30 -20.58
CA GLU A 281 5.22 -10.07 -19.63
C GLU A 281 5.34 -8.69 -18.97
N GLY A 282 6.53 -8.33 -18.48
CA GLY A 282 6.77 -7.03 -17.85
C GLY A 282 6.64 -5.85 -18.81
N ARG A 283 7.01 -6.00 -20.08
CA ARG A 283 6.77 -4.96 -21.10
C ARG A 283 5.28 -4.77 -21.39
N VAL A 284 4.53 -5.86 -21.53
CA VAL A 284 3.08 -5.83 -21.74
C VAL A 284 2.37 -5.16 -20.56
N ALA A 285 2.65 -5.63 -19.34
CA ALA A 285 2.03 -5.08 -18.12
C ALA A 285 2.28 -3.57 -17.97
N ARG A 286 3.51 -3.10 -18.24
CA ARG A 286 3.86 -1.67 -18.14
C ARG A 286 3.18 -0.84 -19.22
N ARG A 287 3.11 -1.32 -20.47
CA ARG A 287 2.37 -0.66 -21.55
C ARG A 287 0.89 -0.53 -21.22
N GLU A 288 0.28 -1.60 -20.71
CA GLU A 288 -1.14 -1.59 -20.34
C GLU A 288 -1.43 -0.68 -19.14
N CYS A 289 -0.59 -0.72 -18.11
CA CYS A 289 -0.67 0.20 -16.98
C CYS A 289 -0.61 1.65 -17.48
N GLY A 290 0.37 2.00 -18.31
CA GLY A 290 0.53 3.35 -18.86
C GLY A 290 -0.69 3.84 -19.63
N ARG A 291 -1.26 3.00 -20.51
CA ARG A 291 -2.50 3.32 -21.24
C ARG A 291 -3.67 3.59 -20.30
N LYS A 292 -3.89 2.73 -19.29
CA LYS A 292 -5.01 2.88 -18.34
C LYS A 292 -4.82 4.09 -17.42
N VAL A 293 -3.60 4.37 -16.98
CA VAL A 293 -3.26 5.55 -16.19
C VAL A 293 -3.55 6.84 -16.97
N ALA A 294 -3.09 6.92 -18.23
CA ALA A 294 -3.35 8.07 -19.09
C ALA A 294 -4.85 8.30 -19.30
N ALA A 295 -5.62 7.24 -19.57
CA ALA A 295 -7.07 7.32 -19.70
C ALA A 295 -7.76 7.81 -18.42
N ARG A 296 -7.33 7.32 -17.25
CA ARG A 296 -7.87 7.76 -15.95
C ARG A 296 -7.57 9.23 -15.66
N LYS A 297 -6.34 9.68 -15.93
CA LYS A 297 -5.93 11.08 -15.76
C LYS A 297 -6.76 12.01 -16.67
N ALA A 298 -6.93 11.64 -17.94
CA ALA A 298 -7.75 12.40 -18.88
C ALA A 298 -9.23 12.48 -18.44
N ALA A 299 -9.82 11.35 -18.02
CA ALA A 299 -11.19 11.30 -17.54
C ALA A 299 -11.39 12.11 -16.25
N ALA A 300 -10.42 12.08 -15.33
CA ALA A 300 -10.48 12.88 -14.11
C ALA A 300 -10.39 14.39 -14.39
N ALA A 301 -9.49 14.81 -15.29
CA ALA A 301 -9.39 16.21 -15.69
C ALA A 301 -10.67 16.72 -16.38
N ALA A 302 -11.29 15.89 -17.24
CA ALA A 302 -12.56 16.24 -17.88
C ALA A 302 -13.68 16.41 -16.86
N ARG A 303 -13.83 15.46 -15.92
CA ARG A 303 -14.83 15.54 -14.85
C ARG A 303 -14.62 16.78 -13.97
N GLY A 304 -13.37 17.07 -13.58
CA GLY A 304 -13.04 18.23 -12.76
C GLY A 304 -13.44 19.56 -13.42
N ARG A 305 -13.25 19.69 -14.74
CA ARG A 305 -13.67 20.88 -15.50
C ARG A 305 -15.20 21.03 -15.55
N ILE A 306 -15.89 19.97 -15.98
CA ILE A 306 -17.38 19.98 -16.09
C ILE A 306 -18.00 20.30 -14.74
N ALA A 307 -17.50 19.66 -13.68
CA ALA A 307 -17.99 19.92 -12.34
C ALA A 307 -17.72 21.40 -11.97
N ALA A 308 -16.50 21.91 -12.15
CA ALA A 308 -16.19 23.29 -11.79
C ALA A 308 -17.04 24.33 -12.54
N GLU A 309 -17.38 24.07 -13.80
CA GLU A 309 -18.32 24.87 -14.59
C GLU A 309 -19.72 24.85 -13.99
N GLN A 310 -20.26 23.66 -13.69
CA GLN A 310 -21.59 23.50 -13.08
C GLN A 310 -21.69 24.17 -11.69
N ALA A 311 -20.65 24.09 -10.87
CA ALA A 311 -20.62 24.75 -9.56
C ALA A 311 -20.59 26.28 -9.69
N ALA A 312 -19.83 26.81 -10.66
CA ALA A 312 -19.78 28.24 -10.94
C ALA A 312 -21.13 28.77 -11.47
N GLU A 313 -21.79 28.02 -12.37
CA GLU A 313 -23.14 28.34 -12.87
C GLU A 313 -24.19 28.34 -11.75
N ALA A 314 -24.05 27.47 -10.75
CA ALA A 314 -24.91 27.44 -9.57
C ALA A 314 -24.59 28.54 -8.53
N GLY A 315 -23.59 29.39 -8.79
CA GLY A 315 -23.16 30.46 -7.87
C GLY A 315 -22.28 29.99 -6.71
N ASP A 316 -21.79 28.74 -6.71
CA ASP A 316 -20.90 28.19 -5.69
C ASP A 316 -19.43 28.27 -6.13
N GLU A 317 -18.90 29.49 -6.15
CA GLU A 317 -17.51 29.75 -6.57
C GLU A 317 -16.47 29.09 -5.64
N ALA A 318 -16.84 28.85 -4.38
CA ALA A 318 -15.96 28.18 -3.41
C ALA A 318 -15.74 26.70 -3.78
N THR A 319 -16.81 25.99 -4.13
CA THR A 319 -16.73 24.60 -4.60
C THR A 319 -16.04 24.53 -5.96
N ALA A 320 -16.35 25.46 -6.88
CA ALA A 320 -15.67 25.53 -8.18
C ALA A 320 -14.15 25.71 -8.03
N ALA A 321 -13.71 26.61 -7.15
CA ALA A 321 -12.29 26.81 -6.85
C ALA A 321 -11.64 25.56 -6.22
N ALA A 322 -12.33 24.89 -5.29
CA ALA A 322 -11.84 23.65 -4.68
C ALA A 322 -11.65 22.54 -5.73
N TRP A 323 -12.54 22.43 -6.71
CA TRP A 323 -12.45 21.43 -7.79
C TRP A 323 -11.30 21.72 -8.76
N ARG A 324 -11.05 22.99 -9.08
CA ARG A 324 -9.87 23.39 -9.86
C ARG A 324 -8.56 23.07 -9.13
N GLU A 325 -8.51 23.30 -7.83
CA GLU A 325 -7.30 23.07 -7.03
C GLU A 325 -7.00 21.57 -6.85
N THR A 326 -8.02 20.78 -6.51
CA THR A 326 -7.89 19.32 -6.30
C THR A 326 -7.40 18.58 -7.55
N ALA A 327 -7.74 19.05 -8.76
CA ALA A 327 -7.25 18.48 -10.01
C ALA A 327 -5.71 18.48 -10.16
N THR A 328 -5.01 19.34 -9.41
CA THR A 328 -3.54 19.44 -9.42
C THR A 328 -2.89 18.99 -8.11
N ALA A 329 -3.69 18.60 -7.10
CA ALA A 329 -3.20 18.34 -5.74
C ALA A 329 -2.16 17.22 -5.71
N PHE A 330 -2.36 16.15 -6.48
CA PHE A 330 -1.42 15.04 -6.58
C PHE A 330 -0.08 15.40 -7.20
N ASP A 331 -0.12 16.24 -8.24
CA ASP A 331 1.06 16.60 -9.04
C ASP A 331 1.96 17.60 -8.28
N ARG A 332 1.40 18.41 -7.36
CA ARG A 332 2.18 19.28 -6.46
C ARG A 332 3.13 18.51 -5.53
N ASP A 333 2.80 17.26 -5.24
CA ASP A 333 3.59 16.36 -4.40
C ASP A 333 4.48 15.39 -5.21
N ALA A 334 4.47 15.47 -6.55
CA ALA A 334 5.26 14.58 -7.40
C ALA A 334 6.78 14.70 -7.19
N GLY A 335 7.27 15.84 -6.68
CA GLY A 335 8.68 16.03 -6.32
C GLY A 335 9.09 15.44 -4.96
N LEU A 336 8.15 14.85 -4.20
CA LEU A 336 8.38 14.26 -2.86
C LEU A 336 8.38 12.73 -2.87
N ASP A 337 8.10 12.13 -4.02
CA ASP A 337 8.43 10.75 -4.25
C ASP A 337 9.96 10.66 -4.21
N ASP A 338 10.51 9.82 -3.33
CA ASP A 338 11.95 9.55 -3.29
C ASP A 338 12.43 9.28 -4.74
N PRO A 339 13.49 9.91 -5.25
CA PRO A 339 14.00 9.61 -6.59
C PRO A 339 14.35 8.12 -6.79
N GLU A 340 14.50 7.31 -5.73
CA GLU A 340 14.53 5.83 -5.84
C GLU A 340 13.13 5.16 -5.91
N ALA A 341 12.07 5.84 -5.49
CA ALA A 341 10.67 5.41 -5.50
C ALA A 341 9.84 5.93 -6.69
N VAL A 342 10.28 7.00 -7.37
CA VAL A 342 9.71 7.43 -8.66
C VAL A 342 10.16 6.48 -9.76
N PHE A 343 9.26 5.60 -10.13
CA PHE A 343 9.39 4.83 -11.34
C PHE A 343 9.28 5.79 -12.55
N TRP A 344 10.26 5.72 -13.48
CA TRP A 344 10.30 6.33 -14.83
C TRP A 344 11.13 7.61 -15.03
N ALA A 345 12.45 7.46 -15.17
CA ALA A 345 13.22 8.14 -16.23
C ALA A 345 14.42 7.25 -16.62
N ASP A 346 14.45 6.84 -17.89
CA ASP A 346 15.60 6.14 -18.50
C ASP A 346 16.76 7.12 -18.74
N SER A 347 17.96 6.64 -18.45
CA SER A 347 19.25 6.94 -19.12
C SER A 347 19.94 8.31 -18.93
N ALA A 348 21.26 8.20 -18.77
CA ALA A 348 22.32 9.22 -18.91
C ALA A 348 22.62 10.12 -17.71
N THR A 349 23.46 9.63 -16.77
CA THR A 349 24.76 10.25 -16.42
C THR A 349 25.49 9.43 -15.34
N SER A 350 26.40 8.55 -15.77
CA SER A 350 27.69 8.30 -15.10
C SER A 350 28.56 7.37 -15.96
N CYS A 351 28.80 7.78 -17.20
CA CYS A 351 30.11 7.62 -17.79
C CYS A 351 30.65 9.05 -17.94
N LEU A 352 31.93 9.23 -17.60
CA LEU A 352 32.72 10.48 -17.58
C LEU A 352 32.70 11.23 -16.24
N GLY A 353 33.86 11.21 -15.57
CA GLY A 353 34.22 12.03 -14.41
C GLY A 353 34.97 11.24 -13.36
#